data_AF-A0A365PQ53-F1
#
_entry.id   AF-A0A365PQ53-F1
#
_cell.length_a   1.000
_cell.length_b   1.000
_cell.length_c   1.000
_cell.angle_alpha   90.00
_cell.angle_beta   90.00
_cell.angle_gamma   90.00
#
_symmetry.space_group_name_H-M   'P 1'
#
loop_
_entity.id
_entity.type
_entity.pdbx_description
1 polymer ?
#
loop_
_entity_poly.entity_id
_entity_poly.type
_entity_poly.pdbx_seq_one_letter_code
_entity_poly.pdbx_strand_id
1 'polypeptide(L)'
;MASKPLKKHRNSAFDRQDGKCCYCGFQMWRDSPEAFAKAHGIKVAQARHFQCTAEHLVARQDGGKDGSLNIAAACIRCNQLRHQRKKPPEPIQYQAHVQKRLAKGGWHNLPAKAKIKRGKPP
;
A
#
# COMPACT_ATOMS: atom_id res chain seq x y z
N MET A 1 2.82 20.85 -5.23
CA MET A 1 3.94 20.09 -5.82
C MET A 1 4.50 19.14 -4.76
N ALA A 2 4.42 17.81 -4.96
CA ALA A 2 4.96 16.85 -3.99
C ALA A 2 6.50 16.94 -4.01
N SER A 3 7.05 17.50 -2.95
CA SER A 3 8.48 17.77 -2.77
C SER A 3 9.31 16.50 -3.02
N LYS A 4 10.41 16.68 -3.75
CA LYS A 4 11.36 15.64 -4.22
C LYS A 4 11.73 14.51 -3.23
N PRO A 5 11.74 14.68 -1.89
CA PRO A 5 12.04 13.59 -0.96
C PRO A 5 11.02 12.44 -0.98
N LEU A 6 9.73 12.75 -1.10
CA LEU A 6 8.65 11.75 -0.98
C LEU A 6 8.70 10.70 -2.10
N LYS A 7 9.06 11.11 -3.33
CA LYS A 7 9.20 10.19 -4.46
C LYS A 7 10.39 9.24 -4.29
N LYS A 8 11.53 9.73 -3.78
CA LYS A 8 12.73 8.92 -3.54
C LYS A 8 12.47 7.86 -2.46
N HIS A 9 11.86 8.25 -1.35
CA HIS A 9 11.53 7.32 -0.27
C HIS A 9 10.49 6.29 -0.69
N ARG A 10 9.47 6.70 -1.45
CA ARG A 10 8.48 5.77 -2.04
C ARG A 10 9.16 4.71 -2.91
N ASN A 11 10.05 5.10 -3.81
CA ASN A 11 10.69 4.15 -4.72
C ASN A 11 11.60 3.18 -3.95
N SER A 12 12.42 3.69 -3.03
CA SER A 12 13.28 2.84 -2.19
C SER A 12 12.47 1.86 -1.32
N ALA A 13 11.37 2.31 -0.71
CA ALA A 13 10.50 1.43 0.06
C ALA A 13 9.77 0.40 -0.82
N PHE A 14 9.36 0.80 -2.04
CA PHE A 14 8.77 -0.12 -3.01
C PHE A 14 9.74 -1.24 -3.36
N ASP A 15 11.00 -0.89 -3.68
CA ASP A 15 12.01 -1.86 -4.09
C ASP A 15 12.38 -2.80 -2.93
N ARG A 16 12.56 -2.28 -1.70
CA ARG A 16 12.80 -3.09 -0.49
C ARG A 16 11.66 -4.07 -0.17
N GLN A 17 10.44 -3.76 -0.61
CA GLN A 17 9.24 -4.56 -0.35
C GLN A 17 8.84 -5.45 -1.54
N ASP A 18 9.72 -5.61 -2.54
CA ASP A 18 9.44 -6.27 -3.82
C ASP A 18 8.13 -5.79 -4.48
N GLY A 19 7.83 -4.50 -4.35
CA GLY A 19 6.61 -3.88 -4.85
C GLY A 19 5.32 -4.29 -4.11
N LYS A 20 5.40 -4.96 -2.97
CA LYS A 20 4.24 -5.35 -2.15
C LYS A 20 3.84 -4.23 -1.19
N CYS A 21 2.54 -4.05 -1.01
CA CYS A 21 1.99 -3.17 0.02
C CYS A 21 2.30 -3.71 1.43
N CYS A 22 2.79 -2.85 2.33
CA CYS A 22 3.08 -3.19 3.73
C CYS A 22 1.84 -3.61 4.55
N TYR A 23 0.62 -3.35 4.06
CA TYR A 23 -0.60 -3.73 4.76
C TYR A 23 -1.31 -4.93 4.14
N CYS A 24 -1.63 -4.87 2.84
CA CYS A 24 -2.41 -5.93 2.18
C CYS A 24 -1.56 -7.04 1.56
N GLY A 25 -0.28 -6.79 1.29
CA GLY A 25 0.63 -7.75 0.66
C GLY A 25 0.43 -7.92 -0.86
N PHE A 26 -0.49 -7.19 -1.48
CA PHE A 26 -0.63 -7.19 -2.95
C PHE A 26 0.48 -6.39 -3.62
N GLN A 27 0.81 -6.79 -4.85
CA GLN A 27 1.63 -6.00 -5.76
C GLN A 27 1.01 -4.63 -6.03
N MET A 28 1.88 -3.63 -6.16
CA MET A 28 1.53 -2.24 -6.46
C MET A 28 2.15 -1.80 -7.78
N TRP A 29 1.73 -0.66 -8.29
CA TRP A 29 2.32 -0.01 -9.47
C TRP A 29 2.75 1.42 -9.17
N ARG A 30 3.69 1.94 -9.96
CA ARG A 30 4.22 3.32 -9.85
C ARG A 30 3.83 4.21 -11.03
N ASP A 31 3.59 3.61 -12.20
CA ASP A 31 3.51 4.33 -13.46
C ASP A 31 2.08 4.45 -14.01
N SER A 32 1.49 3.36 -14.51
CA SER A 32 0.16 3.39 -15.16
C SER A 32 -0.84 2.39 -14.54
N PRO A 33 -2.04 2.85 -14.12
CA PRO A 33 -3.11 1.96 -13.70
C PRO A 33 -3.66 1.11 -14.85
N GLU A 34 -3.64 1.58 -16.10
CA GLU A 34 -4.10 0.86 -17.29
C GLU A 34 -3.21 -0.34 -17.60
N ALA A 35 -1.89 -0.16 -17.58
CA ALA A 35 -0.93 -1.23 -17.79
C ALA A 35 -1.07 -2.32 -16.70
N PHE A 36 -1.19 -1.89 -15.45
CA PHE A 36 -1.41 -2.80 -14.31
C PHE A 36 -2.74 -3.54 -14.43
N ALA A 37 -3.82 -2.84 -14.79
CA ALA A 37 -5.14 -3.42 -15.01
C ALA A 37 -5.11 -4.53 -16.07
N LYS A 38 -4.47 -4.25 -17.21
CA LYS A 38 -4.31 -5.20 -18.32
C LYS A 38 -3.50 -6.42 -17.90
N ALA A 39 -2.35 -6.22 -17.25
CA ALA A 39 -1.46 -7.31 -16.81
C ALA A 39 -2.14 -8.26 -15.81
N HIS A 40 -3.00 -7.73 -14.94
CA HIS A 40 -3.64 -8.50 -13.87
C HIS A 40 -5.11 -8.87 -14.14
N GLY A 41 -5.67 -8.49 -15.29
CA GLY A 41 -7.04 -8.82 -15.66
C GLY A 41 -8.10 -8.19 -14.74
N ILE A 42 -7.85 -6.96 -14.27
CA ILE A 42 -8.76 -6.19 -13.40
C ILE A 42 -9.23 -4.92 -14.09
N LYS A 43 -10.29 -4.27 -13.57
CA LYS A 43 -10.75 -2.97 -14.08
C LYS A 43 -9.76 -1.87 -13.69
N VAL A 44 -9.63 -0.84 -14.52
CA VAL A 44 -8.78 0.35 -14.21
C VAL A 44 -9.18 0.99 -12.87
N ALA A 45 -10.49 1.06 -12.57
CA ALA A 45 -10.98 1.54 -11.28
C ALA A 45 -10.46 0.71 -10.09
N GLN A 46 -10.31 -0.61 -10.24
CA GLN A 46 -9.72 -1.47 -9.22
C GLN A 46 -8.20 -1.30 -9.17
N ALA A 47 -7.54 -1.18 -10.33
CA ALA A 47 -6.10 -0.95 -10.41
C ALA A 47 -5.69 0.33 -9.68
N ARG A 48 -6.51 1.39 -9.73
CA ARG A 48 -6.27 2.64 -8.96
C ARG A 48 -6.01 2.39 -7.47
N HIS A 49 -6.62 1.38 -6.86
CA HIS A 49 -6.37 1.04 -5.45
C HIS A 49 -4.93 0.60 -5.14
N PHE A 50 -4.20 0.12 -6.15
CA PHE A 50 -2.86 -0.45 -6.03
C PHE A 50 -1.75 0.53 -6.39
N GLN A 51 -2.06 1.82 -6.55
CA GLN A 51 -1.03 2.85 -6.72
C GLN A 51 -0.12 2.85 -5.48
N CYS A 52 1.19 2.80 -5.72
CA CYS A 52 2.17 2.91 -4.65
C CYS A 52 2.20 4.34 -4.08
N THR A 53 2.07 4.45 -2.76
CA THR A 53 2.27 5.66 -1.97
C THR A 53 3.31 5.41 -0.87
N ALA A 54 3.87 6.50 -0.32
CA ALA A 54 4.71 6.43 0.86
C ALA A 54 3.83 6.48 2.12
N GLU A 55 4.06 5.55 3.05
CA GLU A 55 3.41 5.44 4.36
C GLU A 55 4.44 5.70 5.45
N HIS A 56 4.09 6.54 6.43
CA HIS A 56 4.91 6.75 7.62
C HIS A 56 4.44 5.79 8.72
N LEU A 57 5.31 4.90 9.18
CA LEU A 57 4.96 3.86 10.14
C LEU A 57 4.88 4.42 11.58
N VAL A 58 5.83 5.26 11.99
CA VAL A 58 5.85 5.96 13.28
C VAL A 58 5.62 7.44 13.04
N ALA A 59 4.65 8.02 13.77
CA ALA A 59 4.40 9.45 13.72
C ALA A 59 5.63 10.22 14.21
N ARG A 60 5.99 11.31 13.50
CA ARG A 60 7.18 12.13 13.80
C ARG A 60 7.25 12.62 15.26
N GLN A 61 6.08 12.72 15.91
CA GLN A 61 5.90 13.17 17.30
C GLN A 61 6.38 12.18 18.37
N ASP A 62 6.54 10.89 18.05
CA ASP A 62 6.93 9.84 19.00
C ASP A 62 8.43 9.46 18.90
N GLY A 63 9.27 10.37 18.39
CA GLY A 63 10.74 10.17 18.30
C GLY A 63 11.22 9.38 17.06
N GLY A 64 10.37 9.14 16.07
CA GLY A 64 10.74 8.50 14.82
C GLY A 64 11.66 9.39 13.97
N LYS A 65 12.97 9.14 13.99
CA LYS A 65 13.93 9.76 13.06
C LYS A 65 13.50 9.51 11.61
N ASP A 66 13.81 10.45 10.71
CA ASP A 66 13.61 10.37 9.24
C ASP A 66 14.47 9.27 8.56
N GLY A 67 14.77 8.18 9.26
CA GLY A 67 15.43 7.02 8.70
C GLY A 67 14.53 6.33 7.68
N SER A 68 15.12 5.84 6.60
CA SER A 68 14.47 5.02 5.57
C SER A 68 13.71 3.80 6.12
N LEU A 69 13.93 3.43 7.38
CA LEU A 69 13.21 2.39 8.11
C LEU A 69 11.78 2.81 8.52
N ASN A 70 11.50 4.11 8.62
CA ASN A 70 10.20 4.62 9.06
C ASN A 70 9.21 4.89 7.91
N ILE A 71 9.69 4.79 6.65
CA ILE A 71 8.85 4.96 5.46
C ILE A 71 8.68 3.61 4.77
N ALA A 72 7.43 3.17 4.64
CA ALA A 72 7.03 1.97 3.93
C ALA A 72 6.29 2.33 2.64
N ALA A 73 6.23 1.39 1.69
CA ALA A 73 5.36 1.48 0.54
C ALA A 73 4.01 0.86 0.87
N ALA A 74 2.94 1.62 0.72
CA ALA A 74 1.57 1.15 0.88
C ALA A 74 0.78 1.42 -0.39
N CYS A 75 -0.26 0.63 -0.64
CA CYS A 75 -1.18 0.95 -1.71
C CYS A 75 -2.08 2.11 -1.28
N ILE A 76 -2.47 2.96 -2.24
CA ILE A 76 -3.25 4.16 -1.95
C ILE A 76 -4.52 3.86 -1.16
N ARG A 77 -5.18 2.73 -1.41
CA ARG A 77 -6.38 2.34 -0.66
C ARG A 77 -6.08 2.07 0.82
N CYS A 78 -5.05 1.28 1.12
CA CYS A 78 -4.70 1.01 2.52
C CYS A 78 -4.24 2.27 3.24
N ASN A 79 -3.38 3.06 2.60
CA ASN A 79 -2.87 4.30 3.15
C ASN A 79 -4.03 5.29 3.43
N GLN A 80 -4.88 5.58 2.44
CA GLN A 80 -6.03 6.47 2.62
C GLN A 80 -7.00 5.98 3.70
N LEU A 81 -7.39 4.70 3.70
CA LEU A 81 -8.33 4.17 4.68
C LEU A 81 -7.75 4.14 6.11
N ARG A 82 -6.42 4.15 6.27
CA ARG A 82 -5.79 4.29 7.59
C ARG A 82 -5.95 5.72 8.10
N HIS A 83 -5.63 6.71 7.26
CA HIS A 83 -5.61 8.13 7.62
C HIS A 83 -6.97 8.82 7.58
N GLN A 84 -7.99 8.21 6.96
CA GLN A 84 -9.38 8.67 7.06
C GLN A 84 -9.99 8.45 8.45
N ARG A 85 -9.36 7.62 9.30
CA ARG A 85 -9.81 7.40 10.68
C ARG A 85 -9.41 8.59 11.54
N LYS A 86 -10.31 9.04 12.44
CA LYS A 86 -10.06 10.15 13.38
C LYS A 86 -8.72 10.02 14.11
N LYS A 87 -8.38 8.80 14.53
CA LYS A 87 -7.06 8.43 15.02
C LYS A 87 -6.54 7.27 14.15
N PRO A 88 -5.50 7.49 13.33
CA PRO A 88 -4.88 6.40 12.58
C PRO A 88 -4.42 5.29 13.54
N PRO A 89 -4.86 4.04 13.35
CA PRO A 89 -4.42 2.93 14.19
C PRO A 89 -2.93 2.64 13.99
N GLU A 90 -2.30 2.02 14.97
CA GLU A 90 -0.91 1.59 14.86
C GLU A 90 -0.71 0.68 13.64
N PRO A 91 0.43 0.78 12.91
CA PRO A 91 0.60 0.07 11.64
C PRO A 91 0.38 -1.44 11.75
N ILE A 92 0.86 -2.08 12.81
CA ILE A 92 0.72 -3.52 13.03
C ILE A 92 -0.74 -3.91 13.28
N GLN A 93 -1.46 -3.13 14.09
CA GLN A 93 -2.89 -3.34 14.34
C GLN A 93 -3.70 -3.14 13.04
N TYR A 94 -3.34 -2.14 12.26
CA TYR A 94 -3.96 -1.87 10.96
C TYR A 94 -3.68 -3.01 9.96
N GLN A 95 -2.44 -3.48 9.87
CA GLN A 95 -2.06 -4.61 9.04
C GLN A 95 -2.89 -5.84 9.40
N ALA A 96 -3.00 -6.19 10.68
CA ALA A 96 -3.82 -7.32 11.15
C ALA A 96 -5.30 -7.15 10.75
N HIS A 97 -5.86 -5.95 10.89
CA HIS A 97 -7.22 -5.65 10.46
C HIS A 97 -7.42 -5.84 8.94
N VAL A 98 -6.50 -5.31 8.13
CA VAL A 98 -6.52 -5.46 6.66
C VAL A 98 -6.44 -6.94 6.27
N GLN A 99 -5.52 -7.70 6.87
CA GLN A 99 -5.36 -9.14 6.62
C GLN A 99 -6.64 -9.92 6.98
N LYS A 100 -7.29 -9.59 8.11
CA LYS A 100 -8.58 -10.20 8.51
C LYS A 100 -9.70 -9.90 7.52
N ARG A 101 -9.77 -8.68 6.97
CA ARG A 101 -10.77 -8.30 5.95
C ARG A 101 -10.52 -9.04 4.63
N LEU A 102 -9.25 -9.17 4.24
CA LEU A 102 -8.86 -9.89 3.04
C LEU A 102 -9.13 -11.39 3.12
N ALA A 103 -8.95 -12.02 4.29
CA ALA A 103 -9.28 -13.43 4.51
C ALA A 103 -10.77 -13.73 4.30
N LYS A 104 -11.64 -12.71 4.44
CA LYS A 104 -13.08 -12.79 4.16
C LYS A 104 -13.43 -12.41 2.71
N GLY A 105 -12.45 -12.33 1.81
CA GLY A 105 -12.65 -11.91 0.42
C GLY A 105 -12.92 -10.40 0.24
N GLY A 106 -12.85 -9.62 1.32
CA GLY A 106 -13.11 -8.18 1.29
C GLY A 106 -11.88 -7.34 0.94
N TRP A 107 -12.03 -6.03 1.07
CA TRP A 107 -10.99 -4.99 0.90
C TRP A 107 -10.88 -4.42 -0.51
N HIS A 108 -10.40 -5.15 -1.52
CA HIS A 108 -10.15 -4.61 -2.87
C HIS A 108 -11.23 -4.92 -3.93
N ASN A 109 -12.24 -5.73 -3.58
CA ASN A 109 -13.34 -6.16 -4.48
C ASN A 109 -12.83 -6.65 -5.84
N LEU A 110 -11.89 -7.60 -5.84
CA LEU A 110 -11.27 -8.14 -7.04
C LEU A 110 -12.18 -9.19 -7.70
N PRO A 111 -12.20 -9.31 -9.04
CA PRO A 111 -12.91 -10.40 -9.71
C PRO A 111 -12.20 -11.73 -9.44
N ALA A 112 -12.94 -12.85 -9.45
CA ALA A 112 -12.37 -14.18 -9.22
C ALA A 112 -11.24 -14.55 -10.19
N LYS A 113 -11.30 -14.02 -11.42
CA LYS A 113 -10.28 -14.22 -12.47
C LYS A 113 -9.06 -13.30 -12.39
N ALA A 114 -8.96 -12.45 -11.35
CA ALA A 114 -7.83 -11.54 -11.19
C ALA A 114 -6.52 -12.32 -11.02
N LYS A 115 -5.49 -11.92 -11.75
CA LYS A 115 -4.13 -12.50 -11.68
C LYS A 115 -3.18 -11.69 -10.80
N ILE A 116 -3.72 -10.85 -9.93
CA ILE A 116 -2.91 -10.00 -9.04
C ILE A 116 -2.34 -10.84 -7.91
N LYS A 117 -1.02 -10.83 -7.77
CA LYS A 117 -0.32 -11.62 -6.77
C LYS A 117 -0.41 -10.96 -5.39
N ARG A 118 -0.67 -11.77 -4.37
CA ARG A 118 -0.62 -11.41 -2.95
C ARG A 118 0.40 -12.30 -2.24
N GLY A 119 1.32 -11.67 -1.53
CA GLY A 119 2.24 -12.35 -0.61
C GLY A 119 1.95 -11.99 0.84
N LYS A 120 2.77 -12.52 1.74
CA LYS A 120 2.85 -12.01 3.12
C LYS A 120 3.29 -10.53 3.05
N PRO A 121 2.64 -9.63 3.80
CA PRO A 121 3.18 -8.29 3.99
C PRO A 121 4.64 -8.35 4.49
N PRO A 122 5.51 -7.45 4.01
CA PRO A 122 6.90 -7.34 4.45
C PRO A 122 7.03 -7.07 5.95
#